data_AF-A0AAX2RKQ3-F1
#
_entry.id   AF-A0AAX2RKQ3-F1
#
_cell.length_a   1.000
_cell.length_b   1.000
_cell.length_c   1.000
_cell.angle_alpha   90.00
_cell.angle_beta   90.00
_cell.angle_gamma   90.00
#
_symmetry.space_group_name_H-M   'P 1'
#
loop_
_entity.id
_entity.type
_entity.pdbx_description
1 polymer ?
#
loop_
_entity_poly.entity_id
_entity_poly.type
_entity_poly.pdbx_seq_one_letter_code
_entity_poly.pdbx_strand_id
1 'polypeptide(L)'
;MATDSKPLTLLKAYRIVNNLDTNKICTKADISRPYLTRLEQGAIPSPDIAERLVKVLKDRDCARATQPSAQSAKIEMLECARRLITSVAAQHPEFEREGIREIHLLYPARFQVGVL
;
A
#
# COMPACT_ATOMS: atom_id res chain seq x y z
N MET A 1 -24.22 11.30 -8.60
CA MET A 1 -23.47 10.14 -9.12
C MET A 1 -22.13 10.12 -8.39
N ALA A 2 -22.01 9.30 -7.34
CA ALA A 2 -20.76 9.16 -6.62
C ALA A 2 -19.78 8.46 -7.56
N THR A 3 -18.72 9.15 -7.97
CA THR A 3 -17.56 8.49 -8.56
C THR A 3 -17.07 7.50 -7.52
N ASP A 4 -17.30 6.20 -7.78
CA ASP A 4 -16.89 5.02 -7.01
C ASP A 4 -15.36 4.99 -6.87
N SER A 5 -14.83 5.97 -6.13
CA SER A 5 -13.43 6.20 -5.92
C SER A 5 -13.01 5.18 -4.89
N LYS A 6 -12.64 3.98 -5.38
CA LYS A 6 -12.18 2.86 -4.54
C LYS A 6 -11.22 3.42 -3.46
N PRO A 7 -11.45 3.10 -2.18
CA PRO A 7 -10.73 3.71 -1.07
C PRO A 7 -9.22 3.52 -1.23
N LEU A 8 -8.46 4.54 -0.82
CA LEU A 8 -7.00 4.45 -0.79
C LEU A 8 -6.60 3.42 0.26
N THR A 9 -6.10 2.27 -0.20
CA THR A 9 -5.66 1.18 0.68
C THR A 9 -4.27 1.47 1.24
N LEU A 10 -3.98 0.90 2.41
CA LEU A 10 -2.68 1.10 3.04
C LEU A 10 -1.53 0.52 2.19
N LEU A 11 -1.76 -0.58 1.45
CA LEU A 11 -0.80 -1.12 0.47
C LEU A 11 -0.45 -0.07 -0.59
N LYS A 12 -1.49 0.54 -1.18
CA LYS A 12 -1.33 1.53 -2.24
C LYS A 12 -0.68 2.80 -1.71
N ALA A 13 -1.07 3.26 -0.52
CA ALA A 13 -0.47 4.42 0.13
C ALA A 13 1.02 4.19 0.42
N TYR A 14 1.37 3.04 0.99
CA TYR A 14 2.76 2.67 1.26
C TYR A 14 3.60 2.64 -0.02
N ARG A 15 3.07 2.03 -1.09
CA ARG A 15 3.73 1.99 -2.39
C ARG A 15 4.00 3.39 -2.95
N ILE A 16 3.03 4.29 -2.85
CA ILE A 16 3.12 5.67 -3.35
C ILE A 16 4.12 6.48 -2.53
N VAL A 17 4.03 6.43 -1.19
CA VAL A 17 4.91 7.19 -0.29
C VAL A 17 6.37 6.76 -0.43
N ASN A 18 6.61 5.46 -0.56
CA ASN A 18 7.95 4.90 -0.75
C ASN A 18 8.40 4.86 -2.22
N ASN A 19 7.62 5.45 -3.14
CA ASN A 19 7.93 5.52 -4.57
C ASN A 19 8.31 4.15 -5.18
N LEU A 20 7.62 3.10 -4.77
CA LEU A 20 7.93 1.74 -5.21
C LEU A 20 7.37 1.47 -6.62
N ASP A 21 8.15 0.75 -7.42
CA ASP A 21 7.82 0.37 -8.77
C ASP A 21 6.94 -0.88 -8.81
N THR A 22 5.77 -0.74 -9.42
CA THR A 22 4.77 -1.81 -9.56
C THR A 22 5.33 -3.03 -10.29
N ASN A 23 6.16 -2.85 -11.33
CA ASN A 23 6.70 -3.97 -12.10
C ASN A 23 7.77 -4.70 -11.30
N LYS A 24 8.63 -3.97 -10.57
CA LYS A 24 9.62 -4.58 -9.67
C LYS A 24 8.94 -5.37 -8.56
N ILE A 25 7.89 -4.82 -7.94
CA ILE A 25 7.09 -5.54 -6.94
C ILE A 25 6.51 -6.82 -7.54
N CYS A 26 5.84 -6.73 -8.70
CA CYS A 26 5.23 -7.88 -9.37
C CYS A 26 6.27 -8.97 -9.67
N THR A 27 7.44 -8.57 -10.17
CA THR A 27 8.53 -9.49 -10.53
C THR A 27 9.09 -10.19 -9.29
N LYS A 28 9.44 -9.44 -8.23
CA LYS A 28 10.03 -10.02 -7.02
C LYS A 28 9.03 -10.82 -6.19
N ALA A 29 7.74 -10.46 -6.23
CA ALA A 29 6.69 -11.18 -5.52
C ALA A 29 6.09 -12.34 -6.34
N ASP A 30 6.52 -12.54 -7.59
CA ASP A 30 5.99 -13.54 -8.52
C ASP A 30 4.46 -13.45 -8.68
N ILE A 31 3.98 -12.23 -8.92
CA ILE A 31 2.55 -11.95 -9.12
C ILE A 31 2.32 -11.14 -10.39
N SER A 32 1.11 -11.25 -10.95
CA SER A 32 0.71 -10.43 -12.08
C SER A 32 0.33 -9.02 -11.66
N ARG A 33 0.50 -8.05 -12.56
CA ARG A 33 0.09 -6.65 -12.35
C ARG A 33 -1.41 -6.48 -12.08
N PRO A 34 -2.32 -7.23 -12.75
CA PRO A 34 -3.73 -7.23 -12.36
C PRO A 34 -3.96 -7.75 -10.94
N TYR A 35 -3.19 -8.74 -10.49
CA TYR A 35 -3.28 -9.26 -9.12
C TYR A 35 -2.89 -8.19 -8.10
N LEU A 36 -1.72 -7.55 -8.26
CA LEU A 36 -1.31 -6.43 -7.42
C LEU A 36 -2.33 -5.28 -7.43
N THR A 37 -2.94 -4.97 -8.58
CA THR A 37 -3.99 -3.95 -8.69
C THR A 37 -5.21 -4.31 -7.84
N ARG A 38 -5.62 -5.59 -7.81
CA ARG A 38 -6.71 -6.04 -6.93
C ARG A 38 -6.32 -5.93 -5.44
N LEU A 39 -5.09 -6.30 -5.11
CA LEU A 39 -4.57 -6.16 -3.74
C LEU A 39 -4.52 -4.69 -3.31
N GLU A 40 -4.19 -3.76 -4.20
CA GLU A 40 -4.24 -2.31 -3.94
C GLU A 40 -5.66 -1.75 -3.85
N GLN A 41 -6.68 -2.54 -4.19
CA GLN A 41 -8.08 -2.14 -4.22
C GLN A 41 -8.94 -2.78 -3.13
N GLY A 42 -8.41 -3.72 -2.34
CA GLY A 42 -9.25 -4.43 -1.35
C GLY A 42 -8.99 -5.92 -1.22
N ALA A 43 -8.39 -6.54 -2.22
CA ALA A 43 -8.34 -8.00 -2.26
C ALA A 43 -7.38 -8.57 -1.21
N ILE A 44 -7.78 -9.68 -0.62
CA ILE A 44 -7.00 -10.42 0.38
C ILE A 44 -6.08 -11.39 -0.37
N PRO A 45 -4.74 -11.29 -0.21
CA PRO A 45 -3.82 -12.27 -0.77
C PRO A 45 -3.83 -13.58 0.04
N SER A 46 -3.32 -14.66 -0.55
CA SER A 46 -2.98 -15.85 0.23
C SER A 46 -1.83 -15.57 1.20
N PRO A 47 -1.68 -16.34 2.29
CA PRO A 47 -0.61 -16.13 3.27
C PRO A 47 0.80 -16.09 2.66
N ASP A 48 1.11 -16.98 1.73
CA ASP A 48 2.43 -17.02 1.06
C ASP A 48 2.69 -15.77 0.23
N ILE A 49 1.66 -15.21 -0.38
CA ILE A 49 1.76 -13.98 -1.17
C ILE A 49 1.88 -12.77 -0.25
N ALA A 50 1.16 -12.77 0.88
CA ALA A 50 1.29 -11.74 1.91
C ALA A 50 2.72 -11.65 2.44
N GLU A 51 3.33 -12.79 2.81
CA GLU A 51 4.69 -12.83 3.33
C GLU A 51 5.72 -12.37 2.29
N ARG A 52 5.59 -12.84 1.04
CA ARG A 52 6.46 -12.39 -0.06
C ARG A 52 6.36 -10.90 -0.30
N LEU A 53 5.15 -10.36 -0.36
CA LEU A 53 4.97 -8.93 -0.58
C LEU A 53 5.52 -8.10 0.58
N VAL A 54 5.40 -8.54 1.83
CA VAL A 54 6.03 -7.88 2.99
C VAL A 54 7.55 -7.77 2.81
N LYS A 55 8.20 -8.85 2.36
CA LYS A 55 9.64 -8.86 2.05
C LYS A 55 9.97 -7.90 0.91
N VAL A 56 9.19 -7.94 -0.17
CA VAL A 56 9.38 -7.11 -1.38
C VAL A 56 9.15 -5.62 -1.13
N LEU A 57 8.18 -5.25 -0.29
CA LEU A 57 7.88 -3.86 0.03
C LEU A 57 8.98 -3.18 0.85
N LYS A 58 9.77 -3.97 1.59
CA LYS A 58 10.95 -3.50 2.35
C LYS A 58 12.23 -3.51 1.52
N ASP A 59 12.19 -4.09 0.32
CA ASP A 59 13.33 -4.19 -0.56
C ASP A 59 13.61 -2.83 -1.22
N ARG A 60 14.80 -2.28 -0.95
CA ARG A 60 15.22 -0.98 -1.50
C ARG A 60 15.33 -1.01 -3.02
N ASP A 61 15.56 -2.18 -3.62
CA ASP A 61 15.60 -2.33 -5.08
C ASP A 61 14.24 -2.04 -5.71
N CYS A 62 13.14 -2.20 -4.98
CA CYS A 62 11.80 -1.93 -5.48
C CYS A 62 11.50 -0.44 -5.64
N ALA A 63 12.31 0.46 -5.06
CA ALA A 63 12.17 1.89 -5.31
C ALA A 63 12.50 2.26 -6.76
N ARG A 64 11.79 3.26 -7.30
CA ARG A 64 12.13 3.85 -8.60
C ARG A 64 13.39 4.72 -8.45
N ALA A 65 14.30 4.64 -9.42
CA ALA A 65 15.54 5.44 -9.45
C ALA A 65 15.27 6.95 -9.60
N THR A 66 14.14 7.32 -10.19
CA THR A 66 13.73 8.70 -10.40
C THR A 66 12.26 8.87 -10.03
N GLN A 67 11.95 9.94 -9.29
CA GLN A 67 10.56 10.37 -9.11
C GLN A 67 10.07 10.97 -10.44
N PRO A 68 8.97 10.46 -11.03
CA PRO A 68 8.39 11.13 -12.19
C PRO A 68 7.88 12.52 -11.78
N SER A 69 8.08 13.52 -12.63
CA SER A 69 7.61 14.89 -12.43
C SER A 69 6.14 14.89 -11.97
N ALA A 70 5.87 15.49 -10.81
CA ALA A 70 4.56 15.43 -10.17
C ALA A 70 3.59 16.40 -10.86
N GLN A 71 2.53 15.86 -11.47
CA GLN A 71 1.32 16.61 -11.80
C GLN A 71 0.55 16.88 -10.51
N SER A 72 -0.20 17.98 -10.43
CA SER A 72 -0.96 18.40 -9.22
C SER A 72 -1.81 17.29 -8.58
N ALA A 73 -2.53 16.50 -9.39
CA ALA A 73 -3.31 15.35 -8.89
C ALA A 73 -2.46 14.25 -8.22
N LYS A 74 -1.18 14.10 -8.58
CA LYS A 74 -0.26 13.17 -7.91
C LYS A 74 0.20 13.71 -6.56
N ILE A 75 0.28 15.04 -6.40
CA ILE A 75 0.66 15.69 -5.14
C ILE A 75 -0.43 15.46 -4.11
N GLU A 76 -1.69 15.71 -4.46
CA GLU A 76 -2.84 15.44 -3.57
C GLU A 76 -2.92 13.96 -3.16
N MET A 77 -2.75 13.04 -4.12
CA MET A 77 -2.73 11.61 -3.80
C MET A 77 -1.56 11.23 -2.88
N LEU A 78 -0.39 11.84 -3.06
CA LEU A 78 0.77 11.61 -2.21
C LEU A 78 0.53 12.15 -0.79
N GLU A 79 -0.09 13.32 -0.64
CA GLU A 79 -0.44 13.88 0.67
C GLU A 79 -1.47 13.01 1.39
N CYS A 80 -2.53 12.58 0.70
CA CYS A 80 -3.52 11.65 1.25
C CYS A 80 -2.86 10.33 1.70
N ALA A 81 -1.93 9.80 0.90
CA ALA A 81 -1.18 8.60 1.25
C ALA A 81 -0.28 8.82 2.47
N ARG A 82 0.40 9.95 2.57
CA ARG A 82 1.21 10.31 3.76
C ARG A 82 0.35 10.41 5.01
N ARG A 83 -0.78 11.11 4.96
CA ARG A 83 -1.69 11.24 6.10
C ARG A 83 -2.20 9.89 6.58
N LEU A 84 -2.55 8.98 5.66
CA LEU A 84 -2.97 7.63 6.02
C LEU A 84 -1.85 6.85 6.73
N ILE A 85 -0.64 6.88 6.17
CA ILE A 85 0.54 6.22 6.76
C ILE A 85 0.84 6.76 8.16
N THR A 86 0.81 8.08 8.34
CA THR A 86 1.03 8.73 9.65
C THR A 86 -0.06 8.37 10.65
N SER A 87 -1.33 8.38 10.24
CA SER A 87 -2.45 8.00 11.11
C SER A 87 -2.35 6.55 11.58
N VAL A 88 -2.01 5.64 10.67
CA VAL A 88 -1.81 4.22 11.01
C VAL A 88 -0.60 4.04 11.91
N ALA A 89 0.53 4.70 11.61
CA ALA A 89 1.73 4.63 12.45
C ALA A 89 1.48 5.13 13.89
N ALA A 90 0.65 6.18 14.05
CA ALA A 90 0.27 6.67 15.37
C ALA A 90 -0.60 5.70 16.17
N GLN A 91 -1.45 4.91 15.48
CA GLN A 91 -2.31 3.90 16.11
C GLN A 91 -1.59 2.56 16.32
N HIS A 92 -0.57 2.29 15.49
CA HIS A 92 0.18 1.02 15.43
C HIS A 92 1.69 1.31 15.41
N PRO A 93 2.34 1.51 16.57
CA PRO A 93 3.77 1.79 16.64
C PRO A 93 4.65 0.69 16.00
N GLU A 94 4.16 -0.54 15.94
CA GLU A 94 4.77 -1.65 15.22
C GLU A 94 4.88 -1.39 13.71
N PHE A 95 3.90 -0.69 13.14
CA PHE A 95 3.89 -0.30 11.72
C PHE A 95 4.97 0.75 11.42
N GLU A 96 5.25 1.66 12.36
CA GLU A 96 6.33 2.64 12.20
C GLU A 96 7.71 1.97 12.18
N ARG A 97 7.93 1.00 13.07
CA ARG A 97 9.23 0.30 13.19
C ARG A 97 9.47 -0.70 12.07
N GLU A 98 8.41 -1.40 11.68
CA GLU A 98 8.55 -2.60 10.87
C GLU A 98 7.79 -2.52 9.54
N GLY A 99 7.13 -1.40 9.23
CA GLY A 99 6.36 -1.21 7.99
C GLY A 99 5.19 -2.18 7.85
N ILE A 100 4.78 -2.45 6.60
CA ILE A 100 3.78 -3.50 6.32
C ILE A 100 4.39 -4.86 6.67
N ARG A 101 3.97 -5.48 7.78
CA ARG A 101 4.33 -6.86 8.18
C ARG A 101 3.25 -7.89 7.87
N GLU A 102 2.02 -7.42 7.81
CA GLU A 102 0.84 -8.26 7.72
C GLU A 102 -0.04 -7.61 6.67
N ILE A 103 -0.05 -8.14 5.44
CA ILE A 103 -0.97 -7.61 4.43
C ILE A 103 -2.43 -7.81 4.86
N HIS A 104 -2.67 -8.72 5.81
CA HIS A 104 -3.89 -8.93 6.55
C HIS A 104 -4.25 -7.81 7.56
N LEU A 105 -3.33 -6.92 7.95
CA LEU A 105 -3.64 -5.66 8.65
C LEU A 105 -4.09 -4.55 7.67
N LEU A 106 -4.03 -4.78 6.35
CA LEU A 106 -4.40 -3.77 5.36
C LEU A 106 -5.91 -3.68 5.09
N TYR A 107 -6.76 -4.46 5.78
CA TYR A 107 -8.22 -4.42 5.60
C TYR A 107 -9.06 -4.56 6.89
N PRO A 108 -10.24 -3.90 6.94
CA PRO A 108 -10.72 -3.20 8.13
C PRO A 108 -11.69 -3.99 8.99
N ALA A 109 -12.07 -5.23 8.64
CA ALA A 109 -13.10 -5.95 9.39
C ALA A 109 -12.73 -6.22 10.87
N ARG A 110 -11.43 -6.11 11.22
CA ARG A 110 -10.95 -6.18 12.61
C ARG A 110 -10.62 -4.83 13.26
N PHE A 111 -10.71 -3.72 12.52
CA PHE A 111 -10.46 -2.34 13.00
C PHE A 111 -11.58 -1.37 12.66
N GLN A 112 -12.79 -1.86 12.33
CA GLN A 112 -14.03 -1.07 12.40
C GLN A 112 -14.34 -0.75 13.88
N VAL A 113 -13.51 0.08 14.52
CA VAL A 113 -13.96 0.92 15.62
C VAL A 113 -14.67 2.09 14.94
N GLY A 114 -16.00 2.00 14.84
CA GLY A 114 -16.85 3.05 14.29
C GLY A 114 -17.45 2.75 12.91
N VAL A 115 -18.25 1.68 12.83
CA VAL A 115 -19.49 1.80 12.06
C VAL A 115 -20.39 2.73 12.88
N LEU A 116 -20.60 3.94 12.35
CA LEU A 116 -21.83 4.71 12.53
C LEU A 116 -22.31 5.09 11.13
#